data_AF-T2A7L2-F1
#
_entry.id   AF-T2A7L2-F1
#
_cell.length_a   1.000
_cell.length_b   1.000
_cell.length_c   1.000
_cell.angle_alpha   90.00
_cell.angle_beta   90.00
_cell.angle_gamma   90.00
#
_symmetry.space_group_name_H-M   'P 1'
#
loop_
_entity.id
_entity.type
_entity.pdbx_description
1 polymer ?
#
loop_
_entity_poly.entity_id
_entity_poly.type
_entity_poly.pdbx_seq_one_letter_code
_entity_poly.pdbx_strand_id
1 'polypeptide(L)' 'IVAIDVRSRREGRDLQKVGFYDPIKNQTYLNVPAILDFIQKGAQPTETVYDILKRAEVFKEFGFKQTKFN' A
#
# COMPACT_ATOMS: atom_id res chain seq x y z
N ILE A 1 -3.20 6.57 2.76
CA ILE A 1 -2.17 5.59 2.33
C ILE A 1 -1.20 6.33 1.43
N VAL A 2 0.08 6.33 1.78
CA VAL A 2 1.13 7.09 1.09
C VAL A 2 2.35 6.21 0.87
N ALA A 3 3.12 6.49 -0.18
CA ALA A 3 4.47 5.99 -0.36
C ALA A 3 5.46 7.02 0.21
N ILE A 4 6.31 6.61 1.13
CA ILE A 4 7.24 7.49 1.83
C ILE A 4 8.54 6.74 2.19
N ASP A 5 9.66 7.45 2.26
CA ASP A 5 10.94 6.88 2.74
C ASP A 5 10.82 6.52 4.23
N VAL A 6 11.28 5.31 4.59
CA VAL A 6 11.17 4.76 5.94
C VAL A 6 11.86 5.60 7.03
N ARG A 7 12.86 6.41 6.67
CA ARG A 7 13.58 7.30 7.58
C ARG A 7 12.83 8.60 7.83
N SER A 8 11.84 8.93 7.01
CA SER A 8 11.02 10.11 7.18
C SER A 8 10.12 9.99 8.40
N ARG A 9 9.78 11.13 9.02
CA ARG A 9 8.73 11.16 10.05
C ARG A 9 7.43 10.63 9.49
N ARG A 10 6.59 10.05 10.35
CA ARG A 10 5.29 9.47 9.99
C ARG A 10 4.38 10.43 9.21
N GLU A 11 4.35 11.70 9.60
CA GLU A 11 3.60 12.77 8.93
C GLU A 11 4.51 13.70 8.13
N GLY A 12 5.69 13.21 7.73
CA GLY A 12 6.63 13.91 6.88
C GLY A 12 6.13 14.02 5.44
N ARG A 13 6.97 14.63 4.59
CA ARG A 13 6.70 14.75 3.16
C ARG A 13 6.74 13.36 2.52
N ASP A 14 5.61 12.95 1.95
CA ASP A 14 5.49 11.73 1.18
C ASP A 14 6.06 11.89 -0.24
N LEU A 15 6.41 10.76 -0.86
CA LEU A 15 6.76 10.69 -2.28
C LEU A 15 5.49 10.83 -3.12
N GLN A 16 4.44 10.13 -2.73
CA GLN A 16 3.14 10.15 -3.41
C GLN A 16 2.02 9.61 -2.52
N LYS A 17 0.86 10.26 -2.58
CA LYS A 17 -0.39 9.73 -2.04
C LYS A 17 -0.99 8.71 -3.01
N VAL A 18 -1.10 7.46 -2.55
CA VAL A 18 -1.54 6.33 -3.39
C VAL A 18 -2.91 5.78 -2.99
N GLY A 19 -3.48 6.26 -1.88
CA GLY A 19 -4.83 5.89 -1.49
C GLY A 19 -5.30 6.53 -0.21
N PHE A 20 -6.49 6.12 0.22
CA PHE A 20 -7.18 6.60 1.40
C PHE A 20 -7.93 5.45 2.06
N TYR A 21 -7.98 5.48 3.40
CA TYR A 21 -8.72 4.53 4.20
C TYR A 21 -9.34 5.27 5.39
N ASP A 22 -10.67 5.19 5.51
CA ASP A 22 -11.43 5.62 6.67
C ASP A 22 -12.02 4.37 7.35
N PRO A 23 -11.49 3.95 8.51
CA PRO A 23 -11.99 2.77 9.22
C PRO A 23 -13.38 2.98 9.83
N ILE A 24 -13.79 4.21 10.11
CA ILE A 24 -15.08 4.51 10.75
C ILE A 24 -16.21 4.35 9.72
N LYS A 25 -15.98 4.85 8.51
CA LYS A 25 -16.95 4.75 7.40
C LYS A 25 -16.74 3.52 6.53
N ASN A 26 -15.71 2.73 6.79
CA ASN A 26 -15.25 1.63 5.96
C ASN A 26 -15.05 2.04 4.48
N GLN A 27 -14.59 3.27 4.24
CA GLN A 27 -14.36 3.81 2.90
C GLN A 27 -12.90 3.65 2.53
N THR A 28 -12.66 3.05 1.36
CA THR A 28 -11.30 2.83 0.85
C THR A 28 -11.23 3.29 -0.60
N TYR A 29 -10.21 4.09 -0.92
CA TYR A 29 -9.90 4.47 -2.29
C TYR A 29 -8.44 4.14 -2.57
N LEU A 30 -8.17 3.36 -3.62
CA LEU A 30 -6.85 2.89 -3.98
C LEU A 30 -6.53 3.29 -5.41
N ASN A 31 -5.39 3.96 -5.61
CA ASN A 31 -4.81 4.15 -6.94
C ASN A 31 -3.96 2.91 -7.27
N VAL A 32 -4.62 1.87 -7.78
CA VAL A 32 -3.99 0.56 -8.06
C VAL A 32 -2.75 0.69 -8.94
N PRO A 33 -2.76 1.43 -10.08
CA PRO A 33 -1.55 1.60 -10.91
C PRO A 33 -0.36 2.17 -10.14
N ALA A 34 -0.56 3.21 -9.33
CA ALA A 34 0.52 3.81 -8.54
C ALA A 34 1.04 2.84 -7.47
N ILE A 35 0.14 2.11 -6.80
CA ILE A 35 0.51 1.13 -5.77
C ILE A 35 1.37 0.01 -6.39
N LEU A 36 0.96 -0.53 -7.54
CA LEU A 36 1.71 -1.59 -8.22
C LEU A 36 3.10 -1.12 -8.67
N ASP A 37 3.23 0.11 -9.16
CA ASP A 37 4.53 0.70 -9.54
C ASP A 37 5.51 0.77 -8.36
N PHE A 38 5.03 1.18 -7.17
CA PHE A 38 5.86 1.18 -5.96
C PHE A 38 6.24 -0.22 -5.50
N ILE A 39 5.30 -1.18 -5.54
CA ILE A 39 5.57 -2.57 -5.17
C ILE A 39 6.59 -3.20 -6.14
N GLN A 40 6.48 -2.93 -7.45
CA GLN A 40 7.45 -3.33 -8.47
C GLN A 40 8.86 -2.81 -8.16
N LYS A 41 8.94 -1.58 -7.65
CA LYS A 41 10.19 -0.94 -7.25
C LYS A 41 10.71 -1.40 -5.88
N GLY A 42 10.04 -2.36 -5.24
CA GLY A 42 10.46 -2.96 -3.97
C GLY A 42 9.91 -2.28 -2.72
N ALA A 43 8.95 -1.36 -2.85
CA ALA A 43 8.29 -0.77 -1.69
C ALA A 43 7.56 -1.84 -0.88
N GLN A 44 7.83 -1.88 0.43
CA GLN A 44 7.21 -2.82 1.35
C GLN A 44 6.00 -2.16 2.01
N PRO A 45 4.78 -2.71 1.83
CA PRO A 45 3.61 -2.22 2.56
C PRO A 45 3.72 -2.58 4.04
N THR A 46 3.19 -1.72 4.91
CA THR A 46 2.99 -2.07 6.33
C THR A 46 1.85 -3.09 6.47
N GLU A 47 1.80 -3.80 7.61
CA GLU A 47 0.81 -4.87 7.85
C GLU A 47 -0.64 -4.46 7.55
N THR A 48 -1.09 -3.32 8.08
CA THR A 48 -2.45 -2.81 7.83
C THR A 48 -2.68 -2.50 6.36
N VAL A 49 -1.69 -1.93 5.66
CA VAL A 49 -1.82 -1.61 4.23
C VAL A 49 -1.82 -2.90 3.42
N TYR A 50 -0.98 -3.88 3.76
CA TYR A 50 -0.95 -5.19 3.13
C TYR A 50 -2.32 -5.88 3.20
N ASP A 51 -2.97 -5.87 4.37
CA ASP A 51 -4.31 -6.43 4.54
C ASP A 51 -5.37 -5.71 3.72
N ILE A 52 -5.31 -4.38 3.65
CA ILE A 52 -6.21 -3.58 2.80
C ILE A 52 -6.03 -3.97 1.33
N LEU A 53 -4.79 -4.05 0.84
CA LEU A 53 -4.47 -4.43 -0.54
C LEU A 53 -4.88 -5.86 -0.85
N LYS A 54 -4.73 -6.79 0.11
CA LYS A 54 -5.16 -8.18 -0.01
C LYS A 54 -6.68 -8.29 -0.11
N ARG A 55 -7.42 -7.56 0.73
CA ARG A 55 -8.91 -7.50 0.67
C ARG A 55 -9.41 -6.88 -0.63
N ALA A 56 -8.67 -5.92 -1.17
CA ALA A 56 -8.95 -5.31 -2.47
C ALA A 56 -8.43 -6.11 -3.67
N GLU A 57 -7.89 -7.32 -3.45
CA GLU A 57 -7.37 -8.25 -4.47
C GLU A 57 -6.27 -7.69 -5.40
N VAL A 58 -5.61 -6.59 -5.02
CA VAL A 58 -4.59 -5.90 -5.83
C VAL A 58 -3.43 -6.83 -6.23
N PHE A 59 -3.06 -7.78 -5.37
CA PHE A 59 -1.96 -8.71 -5.64
C PHE A 59 -2.31 -9.82 -6.65
N LYS A 60 -3.60 -10.09 -6.90
CA LYS A 60 -4.00 -11.12 -7.88
C LYS A 60 -3.67 -10.68 -9.31
N GLU A 61 -3.86 -9.39 -9.60
CA GLU A 61 -3.49 -8.78 -10.89
C GLU A 61 -1.99 -8.88 -11.17
N PHE A 62 -1.19 -9.04 -10.11
CA PHE A 62 0.26 -9.02 -10.17
C PHE A 62 0.92 -10.40 -10.18
N GLY A 63 0.16 -11.49 -9.98
CA GLY A 63 0.74 -12.84 -9.86
C GLY A 63 1.72 -12.99 -8.69
N PHE A 64 1.64 -12.11 -7.68
CA PHE A 64 2.58 -12.07 -6.56
C PHE A 64 2.42 -13.33 -5.70
N LYS A 65 3.41 -14.23 -5.71
CA LYS A 65 3.45 -15.36 -4.77
C LYS A 65 3.74 -14.78 -3.38
N GLN A 66 2.80 -14.97 -2.46
CA GLN A 66 2.91 -14.48 -1.08
C GLN A 66 4.25 -14.92 -0.48
N THR A 67 5.14 -13.96 -0.24
CA THR A 67 6.31 -14.19 0.60
C THR A 67 5.86 -13.85 2.01
N LYS A 68 5.88 -14.84 2.92
CA LYS A 68 5.57 -14.60 4.33
C LYS A 68 6.61 -13.64 4.88
N PHE A 69 6.19 -12.45 5.30
CA PHE A 69 7.01 -11.60 6.14
C PHE A 69 7.01 -12.23 7.54
N ASN A 70 8.21 -12.55 8.03
CA ASN A 70 8.47 -13.21 9.31
C ASN A 70 8.66 -12.18 10.41
#